data_AF-A0A2N1PIA6-F1
#
_entry.id   AF-A0A2N1PIA6-F1
#
_cell.length_a   1.000
_cell.length_b   1.000
_cell.length_c   1.000
_cell.angle_alpha   90.00
_cell.angle_beta   90.00
_cell.angle_gamma   90.00
#
_symmetry.space_group_name_H-M   'P 1'
#
loop_
_entity.id
_entity.type
_entity.pdbx_description
1 polymer ?
#
loop_
_entity_poly.entity_id
_entity_poly.type
_entity_poly.pdbx_seq_one_letter_code
_entity_poly.pdbx_strand_id
1 'polypeptide(L)'
;MLLPSAKIVRIPCCNIICAIFMAMIFCSFYSGPSTASPAPPAPAAGVSINDTGAAPNSNAALDVSSPSTGNGRGMLIPRVTVAQRTTADDALAGGLLTAAGALRGGAAQGLLVYQTDGVQGFYYNISLTTLPDWKFLGAGSLGSQNADAVAITGGTVSSATVTNPTLSGGSIDATPIGTTTPAAVSATTLKSTGTAEVQGAQITLGKAATATAGKLVLHDNDAATASATTIQSASTVSSDFTLTLPANAGAANQVLKTDGTGNLSWTTPIVATGDFKADGTVAMTGDMNMGFKGITNVTSIAFMGIGLAVGNGASAPYSGTAVGAQSNGDNYGAAVGYQANASTLSAALGYMANGSGVGASVGSRATSTNYGASVGYQANASTQGAALGYQANASTQSAALGYKANGYTNGTAIGYYANSGNMGYSVAKGGYSRCTRYNEEWK
;
A
#
# COMPACT_ATOMS: atom_id res chain seq x y z
N MET A 1 -98.87 43.91 -107.94
CA MET A 1 -100.32 44.20 -108.03
C MET A 1 -100.82 44.56 -106.63
N LEU A 2 -102.07 45.00 -106.46
CA LEU A 2 -102.49 45.75 -105.25
C LEU A 2 -102.75 44.92 -103.97
N LEU A 3 -102.74 45.67 -102.85
CA LEU A 3 -103.36 45.53 -101.51
C LEU A 3 -104.77 44.84 -101.49
N PRO A 4 -105.40 44.46 -100.32
CA PRO A 4 -105.21 45.03 -98.95
C PRO A 4 -105.40 44.10 -97.70
N SER A 5 -105.22 44.67 -96.49
CA SER A 5 -105.96 44.51 -95.19
C SER A 5 -106.31 43.12 -94.55
N ALA A 6 -106.62 42.97 -93.24
CA ALA A 6 -106.34 43.69 -91.96
C ALA A 6 -106.97 42.96 -90.73
N LYS A 7 -106.61 43.37 -89.48
CA LYS A 7 -107.20 43.03 -88.14
C LYS A 7 -106.82 41.67 -87.47
N ILE A 8 -106.98 41.42 -86.15
CA ILE A 8 -106.59 42.12 -84.87
C ILE A 8 -107.17 41.35 -83.64
N VAL A 9 -106.36 41.00 -82.62
CA VAL A 9 -106.64 40.86 -81.15
C VAL A 9 -105.28 40.90 -80.40
N ARG A 10 -104.87 41.99 -79.73
CA ARG A 10 -104.97 42.34 -78.28
C ARG A 10 -104.26 41.39 -77.28
N ILE A 11 -103.11 41.79 -76.68
CA ILE A 11 -102.89 42.59 -75.42
C ILE A 11 -102.90 41.66 -74.16
N PRO A 12 -102.04 41.83 -73.10
CA PRO A 12 -101.16 42.97 -72.69
C PRO A 12 -99.71 42.98 -73.27
N CYS A 13 -98.63 43.09 -72.46
CA CYS A 13 -97.83 44.26 -71.99
C CYS A 13 -96.50 43.72 -71.38
N CYS A 14 -95.43 44.42 -70.93
CA CYS A 14 -94.78 45.76 -70.94
C CYS A 14 -93.32 45.51 -70.38
N ASN A 15 -92.32 46.37 -70.08
CA ASN A 15 -91.92 47.82 -70.05
C ASN A 15 -90.36 47.80 -69.81
N ILE A 16 -89.51 48.84 -69.68
CA ILE A 16 -89.26 50.24 -70.17
C ILE A 16 -87.87 50.66 -69.53
N ILE A 17 -87.01 51.63 -69.88
CA ILE A 17 -87.13 52.92 -70.59
C ILE A 17 -85.88 53.34 -71.44
N CYS A 18 -85.09 54.34 -71.03
CA CYS A 18 -84.05 55.12 -71.75
C CYS A 18 -82.82 55.38 -70.81
N ALA A 19 -81.70 56.09 -71.10
CA ALA A 19 -81.42 57.09 -72.15
C ALA A 19 -79.91 57.46 -72.37
N ILE A 20 -79.66 58.09 -73.54
CA ILE A 20 -78.69 59.18 -73.83
C ILE A 20 -77.20 58.88 -74.09
N PHE A 21 -76.65 59.67 -75.04
CA PHE A 21 -75.34 59.55 -75.71
C PHE A 21 -74.81 60.98 -76.00
N MET A 22 -73.88 61.51 -75.19
CA MET A 22 -73.28 62.86 -75.34
C MET A 22 -72.05 62.96 -74.39
N ALA A 23 -70.96 63.70 -74.64
CA ALA A 23 -70.53 64.43 -75.83
C ALA A 23 -68.98 64.42 -75.93
N MET A 24 -68.43 64.55 -77.14
CA MET A 24 -67.01 64.89 -77.36
C MET A 24 -66.92 66.31 -77.92
N ILE A 25 -65.83 67.01 -77.56
CA ILE A 25 -65.31 68.24 -78.20
C ILE A 25 -66.27 69.45 -78.17
N PHE A 26 -65.96 70.45 -77.33
CA PHE A 26 -65.84 71.84 -77.81
C PHE A 26 -65.09 72.77 -76.84
N CYS A 27 -64.46 73.80 -77.43
CA CYS A 27 -63.93 75.02 -76.81
C CYS A 27 -62.59 74.96 -76.04
N SER A 28 -61.90 76.10 -76.07
CA SER A 28 -60.51 76.31 -75.63
C SER A 28 -60.40 77.52 -74.71
N PHE A 29 -59.20 77.76 -74.16
CA PHE A 29 -58.78 78.95 -73.41
C PHE A 29 -59.42 79.16 -72.02
N TYR A 30 -58.67 78.76 -70.98
CA TYR A 30 -58.40 79.69 -69.87
C TYR A 30 -56.95 79.53 -69.41
N SER A 31 -56.33 80.62 -68.95
CA SER A 31 -54.90 80.69 -68.64
C SER A 31 -54.64 80.98 -67.16
N GLY A 32 -53.72 80.23 -66.55
CA GLY A 32 -53.29 80.43 -65.15
C GLY A 32 -52.27 79.38 -64.71
N PRO A 33 -51.02 79.76 -64.35
CA PRO A 33 -49.99 78.81 -63.97
C PRO A 33 -49.83 78.66 -62.45
N SER A 34 -49.55 77.45 -61.95
CA SER A 34 -48.88 77.28 -60.65
C SER A 34 -48.15 75.93 -60.51
N THR A 35 -46.88 76.03 -60.13
CA THR A 35 -46.07 75.10 -59.30
C THR A 35 -46.12 73.58 -59.53
N ALA A 36 -44.94 73.01 -59.79
CA ALA A 36 -44.74 71.56 -59.92
C ALA A 36 -44.81 70.81 -58.57
N SER A 37 -45.19 69.53 -58.66
CA SER A 37 -44.72 68.48 -57.76
C SER A 37 -44.54 67.19 -58.56
N PRO A 38 -43.30 66.71 -58.81
CA PRO A 38 -43.12 65.34 -59.27
C PRO A 38 -43.53 64.40 -58.13
N ALA A 39 -44.35 63.40 -58.43
CA ALA A 39 -44.79 62.45 -57.42
C ALA A 39 -43.57 61.80 -56.74
N PRO A 40 -43.57 61.63 -55.39
CA PRO A 40 -42.48 60.94 -54.71
C PRO A 40 -42.38 59.51 -55.24
N PRO A 41 -41.16 58.92 -55.30
CA PRO A 41 -41.02 57.53 -55.69
C PRO A 41 -41.85 56.67 -54.73
N ALA A 42 -42.73 55.84 -55.26
CA ALA A 42 -43.51 54.93 -54.45
C ALA A 42 -42.52 54.05 -53.65
N PRO A 43 -42.67 53.93 -52.31
CA PRO A 43 -41.85 53.01 -51.55
C PRO A 43 -42.05 51.61 -52.13
N ALA A 44 -40.97 50.84 -52.25
CA ALA A 44 -41.03 49.47 -52.74
C ALA A 44 -41.87 48.64 -51.76
N ALA A 45 -43.16 48.50 -52.07
CA ALA A 45 -44.10 47.79 -51.22
C ALA A 45 -43.65 46.33 -51.12
N GLY A 46 -43.44 45.86 -49.89
CA GLY A 46 -43.34 44.43 -49.64
C GLY A 46 -44.60 43.74 -50.19
N VAL A 47 -44.44 42.53 -50.71
CA VAL A 47 -45.56 41.75 -51.22
C VAL A 47 -46.06 40.85 -50.10
N SER A 48 -47.28 41.07 -49.62
CA SER A 48 -47.95 40.18 -48.67
C SER A 48 -48.82 39.17 -49.42
N ILE A 49 -48.62 37.89 -49.19
CA ILE A 49 -49.47 36.79 -49.65
C ILE A 49 -50.09 36.15 -48.41
N ASN A 50 -51.30 36.58 -48.06
CA ASN A 50 -52.06 36.09 -46.93
C ASN A 50 -53.58 36.11 -47.22
N ASP A 51 -54.35 35.54 -46.30
CA ASP A 51 -55.81 35.39 -46.35
C ASP A 51 -56.59 36.51 -45.65
N THR A 52 -55.88 37.41 -44.95
CA THR A 52 -56.46 38.48 -44.11
C THR A 52 -56.40 39.87 -44.74
N GLY A 53 -55.64 40.05 -45.82
CA GLY A 53 -55.35 41.37 -46.39
C GLY A 53 -54.42 42.22 -45.53
N ALA A 54 -53.72 41.60 -44.56
CA ALA A 54 -52.79 42.30 -43.68
C ALA A 54 -51.58 42.82 -44.47
N ALA A 55 -51.12 44.02 -44.14
CA ALA A 55 -49.90 44.58 -44.70
C ALA A 55 -48.68 43.71 -44.38
N PRO A 56 -47.69 43.61 -45.28
CA PRO A 56 -46.48 42.83 -45.04
C PRO A 56 -45.65 43.41 -43.90
N ASN A 57 -44.89 42.56 -43.22
CA ASN A 57 -43.90 42.99 -42.24
C ASN A 57 -42.92 44.02 -42.85
N SER A 58 -42.62 45.10 -42.12
CA SER A 58 -41.73 46.19 -42.57
C SER A 58 -40.33 45.74 -43.00
N ASN A 59 -39.90 44.54 -42.56
CA ASN A 59 -38.59 43.99 -42.81
C ASN A 59 -38.61 42.92 -43.92
N ALA A 60 -39.77 42.65 -44.54
CA ALA A 60 -39.97 41.60 -45.53
C ALA A 60 -40.30 42.17 -46.92
N ALA A 61 -39.48 41.85 -47.92
CA ALA A 61 -39.79 42.12 -49.33
C ALA A 61 -40.91 41.21 -49.87
N LEU A 62 -41.04 40.00 -49.30
CA LEU A 62 -42.10 39.04 -49.54
C LEU A 62 -42.49 38.41 -48.20
N ASP A 63 -43.74 38.59 -47.79
CA ASP A 63 -44.33 38.04 -46.56
C ASP A 63 -45.39 37.00 -46.97
N VAL A 64 -45.13 35.71 -46.73
CA VAL A 64 -46.07 34.64 -47.03
C VAL A 64 -46.63 34.11 -45.71
N SER A 65 -47.79 34.64 -45.32
CA SER A 65 -48.41 34.33 -44.03
C SER A 65 -49.39 33.17 -44.18
N SER A 66 -49.23 32.14 -43.35
CA SER A 66 -50.21 31.05 -43.23
C SER A 66 -51.44 31.51 -42.43
N PRO A 67 -52.66 31.02 -42.73
CA PRO A 67 -53.85 31.26 -41.93
C PRO A 67 -53.63 30.96 -40.44
N SER A 68 -54.19 31.79 -39.56
CA SER A 68 -54.16 31.60 -38.10
C SER A 68 -55.15 30.55 -37.59
N THR A 69 -56.10 30.12 -38.44
CA THR A 69 -57.06 29.05 -38.16
C THR A 69 -57.23 28.15 -39.39
N GLY A 70 -57.44 26.85 -39.16
CA GLY A 70 -57.51 25.84 -40.22
C GLY A 70 -56.15 25.24 -40.61
N ASN A 71 -56.10 24.56 -41.76
CA ASN A 71 -54.89 23.92 -42.25
C ASN A 71 -53.92 24.95 -42.84
N GLY A 72 -52.78 25.14 -42.17
CA GLY A 72 -51.75 26.08 -42.61
C GLY A 72 -51.20 25.76 -44.00
N ARG A 73 -50.98 26.80 -44.81
CA ARG A 73 -50.48 26.69 -46.19
C ARG A 73 -49.08 27.28 -46.28
N GLY A 74 -48.09 26.41 -46.49
CA GLY A 74 -46.71 26.83 -46.75
C GLY A 74 -46.46 27.16 -48.22
N MET A 75 -45.35 27.84 -48.50
CA MET A 75 -44.85 28.06 -49.86
C MET A 75 -44.33 26.74 -50.46
N LEU A 76 -44.92 26.32 -51.58
CA LEU A 76 -44.40 25.19 -52.36
C LEU A 76 -43.21 25.63 -53.22
N ILE A 77 -42.01 25.28 -52.76
CA ILE A 77 -40.76 25.35 -53.53
C ILE A 77 -40.88 24.54 -54.83
N PRO A 78 -40.30 24.98 -55.97
CA PRO A 78 -40.32 24.24 -57.24
C PRO A 78 -39.97 22.76 -57.08
N ARG A 79 -40.90 21.90 -57.48
CA ARG A 79 -40.78 20.44 -57.39
C ARG A 79 -40.32 19.90 -58.74
N VAL A 80 -39.14 19.25 -58.76
CA VAL A 80 -38.46 18.79 -59.97
C VAL A 80 -37.95 17.35 -59.82
N THR A 81 -37.70 16.65 -60.91
CA THR A 81 -36.97 15.38 -60.92
C THR A 81 -35.46 15.61 -60.93
N VAL A 82 -34.67 14.55 -60.68
CA VAL A 82 -33.21 14.51 -60.91
C VAL A 82 -32.92 15.05 -62.32
N ALA A 83 -33.55 14.45 -63.34
CA ALA A 83 -33.34 14.82 -64.74
C ALA A 83 -33.66 16.30 -64.99
N GLN A 84 -34.78 16.82 -64.47
CA GLN A 84 -35.16 18.22 -64.65
C GLN A 84 -34.15 19.22 -64.06
N ARG A 85 -33.30 18.81 -63.12
CA ARG A 85 -32.23 19.67 -62.54
C ARG A 85 -30.80 19.30 -62.96
N THR A 86 -30.54 18.13 -63.56
CA THR A 86 -29.18 17.70 -63.96
C THR A 86 -28.99 17.39 -65.45
N THR A 87 -30.05 17.13 -66.22
CA THR A 87 -29.93 16.76 -67.64
C THR A 87 -29.94 18.00 -68.53
N ALA A 88 -28.90 18.15 -69.35
CA ALA A 88 -28.78 19.20 -70.36
C ALA A 88 -29.67 18.88 -71.59
N ASP A 89 -30.98 19.08 -71.45
CA ASP A 89 -31.97 18.82 -72.50
C ASP A 89 -32.99 19.95 -72.58
N ASP A 90 -33.09 20.59 -73.76
CA ASP A 90 -34.06 21.66 -73.98
C ASP A 90 -35.51 21.15 -74.10
N ALA A 91 -35.72 19.88 -74.49
CA ALA A 91 -37.04 19.27 -74.66
C ALA A 91 -37.67 18.75 -73.35
N LEU A 92 -36.89 18.68 -72.27
CA LEU A 92 -37.34 18.14 -70.98
C LEU A 92 -38.36 19.09 -70.32
N ALA A 93 -39.64 18.75 -70.42
CA ALA A 93 -40.74 19.54 -69.86
C ALA A 93 -40.55 19.81 -68.35
N GLY A 94 -40.57 21.08 -67.95
CA GLY A 94 -40.29 21.50 -66.57
C GLY A 94 -38.80 21.48 -66.17
N GLY A 95 -37.89 21.22 -67.11
CA GLY A 95 -36.44 21.22 -66.88
C GLY A 95 -35.89 22.63 -66.66
N LEU A 96 -35.05 22.78 -65.64
CA LEU A 96 -34.37 24.03 -65.26
C LEU A 96 -33.19 24.37 -66.18
N LEU A 97 -32.77 23.41 -67.02
CA LEU A 97 -31.57 23.44 -67.85
C LEU A 97 -31.89 23.61 -69.33
N THR A 98 -30.98 24.24 -70.07
CA THR A 98 -30.91 24.21 -71.55
C THR A 98 -30.12 22.99 -72.03
N ALA A 99 -30.11 22.73 -73.34
CA ALA A 99 -29.26 21.72 -73.99
C ALA A 99 -27.75 21.98 -73.82
N ALA A 100 -27.35 23.17 -73.37
CA ALA A 100 -25.97 23.51 -73.00
C ALA A 100 -25.65 23.25 -71.50
N GLY A 101 -26.59 22.74 -70.72
CA GLY A 101 -26.42 22.49 -69.28
C GLY A 101 -26.44 23.76 -68.42
N ALA A 102 -26.88 24.89 -68.99
CA ALA A 102 -27.03 26.16 -68.28
C ALA A 102 -28.45 26.34 -67.72
N LEU A 103 -28.58 26.93 -66.53
CA LEU A 103 -29.86 27.33 -65.96
C LEU A 103 -30.58 28.34 -66.87
N ARG A 104 -31.87 28.08 -67.17
CA ARG A 104 -32.70 28.89 -68.09
C ARG A 104 -32.94 30.35 -67.64
N GLY A 105 -32.53 30.72 -66.42
CA GLY A 105 -32.60 32.08 -65.87
C GLY A 105 -31.23 32.76 -65.63
N GLY A 106 -30.12 32.15 -66.05
CA GLY A 106 -28.77 32.61 -65.72
C GLY A 106 -28.22 32.05 -64.41
N ALA A 107 -27.14 32.66 -63.89
CA ALA A 107 -26.49 32.20 -62.67
C ALA A 107 -27.37 32.48 -61.43
N ALA A 108 -27.74 31.44 -60.68
CA ALA A 108 -28.69 31.54 -59.58
C ALA A 108 -28.19 30.78 -58.33
N GLN A 109 -27.18 31.32 -57.66
CA GLN A 109 -26.74 30.81 -56.35
C GLN A 109 -27.87 30.94 -55.32
N GLY A 110 -28.04 29.94 -54.45
CA GLY A 110 -29.12 29.89 -53.46
C GLY A 110 -30.47 29.43 -54.02
N LEU A 111 -30.60 29.16 -55.32
CA LEU A 111 -31.82 28.60 -55.90
C LEU A 111 -32.16 27.26 -55.24
N LEU A 112 -33.27 27.24 -54.49
CA LEU A 112 -33.78 26.08 -53.77
C LEU A 112 -34.82 25.33 -54.61
N VAL A 113 -34.72 24.01 -54.67
CA VAL A 113 -35.67 23.11 -55.34
C VAL A 113 -35.95 21.89 -54.47
N TYR A 114 -37.10 21.23 -54.67
CA TYR A 114 -37.41 19.95 -54.03
C TYR A 114 -37.37 18.83 -55.08
N GLN A 115 -36.52 17.83 -54.88
CA GLN A 115 -36.44 16.66 -55.76
C GLN A 115 -37.53 15.64 -55.45
N THR A 116 -38.28 15.19 -56.46
CA THR A 116 -39.47 14.33 -56.32
C THR A 116 -39.22 12.85 -56.59
N ASP A 117 -38.08 12.50 -57.14
CA ASP A 117 -37.61 11.14 -57.43
C ASP A 117 -36.20 10.91 -56.84
N GLY A 118 -35.65 9.70 -57.01
CA GLY A 118 -34.34 9.33 -56.46
C GLY A 118 -34.24 9.60 -54.95
N VAL A 119 -33.19 10.31 -54.54
CA VAL A 119 -33.03 10.82 -53.17
C VAL A 119 -33.89 12.07 -53.00
N GLN A 120 -35.15 11.89 -52.60
CA GLN A 120 -36.09 13.00 -52.43
C GLN A 120 -35.67 13.96 -51.31
N GLY A 121 -36.01 15.24 -51.48
CA GLY A 121 -35.74 16.29 -50.49
C GLY A 121 -35.24 17.60 -51.12
N PHE A 122 -34.79 18.52 -50.29
CA PHE A 122 -34.35 19.84 -50.74
C PHE A 122 -32.92 19.83 -51.29
N TYR A 123 -32.73 20.49 -52.44
CA TYR A 123 -31.44 20.79 -53.04
C TYR A 123 -31.31 22.29 -53.27
N TYR A 124 -30.11 22.84 -53.04
CA TYR A 124 -29.79 24.23 -53.38
C TYR A 124 -28.60 24.29 -54.35
N ASN A 125 -28.67 25.21 -55.32
CA ASN A 125 -27.54 25.49 -56.20
C ASN A 125 -26.51 26.37 -55.47
N ILE A 126 -25.27 25.90 -55.35
CA ILE A 126 -24.16 26.69 -54.80
C ILE A 126 -23.33 27.41 -55.87
N SER A 127 -23.55 27.09 -57.16
CA SER A 127 -22.74 27.64 -58.26
C SER A 127 -22.93 29.14 -58.43
N LEU A 128 -21.80 29.83 -58.59
CA LEU A 128 -21.70 31.24 -58.99
C LEU A 128 -21.83 31.45 -60.50
N THR A 129 -22.04 30.38 -61.28
CA THR A 129 -22.10 30.42 -62.74
C THR A 129 -23.46 29.93 -63.26
N THR A 130 -23.65 29.97 -64.58
CA THR A 130 -24.86 29.45 -65.23
C THR A 130 -24.98 27.93 -65.19
N LEU A 131 -23.88 27.20 -65.00
CA LEU A 131 -23.89 25.74 -64.80
C LEU A 131 -24.15 25.45 -63.30
N PRO A 132 -25.19 24.70 -62.92
CA PRO A 132 -25.52 24.52 -61.51
C PRO A 132 -24.67 23.43 -60.82
N ASP A 133 -24.35 23.67 -59.55
CA ASP A 133 -23.80 22.66 -58.63
C ASP A 133 -24.80 22.50 -57.47
N TRP A 134 -25.53 21.39 -57.49
CA TRP A 134 -26.62 21.12 -56.56
C TRP A 134 -26.13 20.37 -55.32
N LYS A 135 -26.20 21.01 -54.15
CA LYS A 135 -25.99 20.34 -52.87
C LYS A 135 -27.33 19.92 -52.26
N PHE A 136 -27.39 18.71 -51.74
CA PHE A 136 -28.51 18.19 -50.98
C PHE A 136 -28.47 18.77 -49.56
N LEU A 137 -29.58 19.28 -49.03
CA LEU A 137 -29.64 19.78 -47.65
C LEU A 137 -29.80 18.66 -46.61
N GLY A 138 -29.90 17.41 -47.07
CA GLY A 138 -29.95 16.22 -46.21
C GLY A 138 -31.35 15.78 -45.83
N ALA A 139 -31.52 14.47 -45.67
CA ALA A 139 -32.62 13.87 -44.94
C ALA A 139 -32.12 13.47 -43.54
N GLY A 140 -31.96 14.47 -42.67
CA GLY A 140 -31.67 14.26 -41.24
C GLY A 140 -30.21 14.01 -40.84
N SER A 141 -29.32 15.00 -41.02
CA SER A 141 -28.20 15.26 -40.08
C SER A 141 -27.60 16.65 -40.33
N LEU A 142 -27.09 17.31 -39.28
CA LEU A 142 -26.47 18.65 -39.34
C LEU A 142 -25.01 18.59 -39.81
N GLY A 143 -24.79 18.03 -41.00
CA GLY A 143 -23.49 17.71 -41.57
C GLY A 143 -22.62 18.88 -42.05
N SER A 144 -22.56 20.00 -41.32
CA SER A 144 -21.48 21.02 -41.40
C SER A 144 -21.72 22.17 -40.40
N GLN A 145 -21.76 21.90 -39.09
CA GLN A 145 -21.61 22.93 -38.06
C GLN A 145 -20.18 22.92 -37.53
N ASN A 146 -19.44 24.02 -37.73
CA ASN A 146 -18.18 24.27 -37.03
C ASN A 146 -18.52 24.76 -35.61
N ALA A 147 -18.79 23.82 -34.71
CA ALA A 147 -19.30 24.10 -33.38
C ALA A 147 -18.50 23.36 -32.29
N ASP A 148 -17.95 24.11 -31.34
CA ASP A 148 -17.31 23.58 -30.11
C ASP A 148 -18.28 22.77 -29.21
N ALA A 149 -19.58 22.75 -29.53
CA ALA A 149 -20.64 22.14 -28.73
C ALA A 149 -21.68 21.40 -29.60
N VAL A 150 -21.27 20.34 -30.29
CA VAL A 150 -22.22 19.40 -30.91
C VAL A 150 -22.82 18.49 -29.82
N ALA A 151 -24.01 18.84 -29.33
CA ALA A 151 -24.74 18.05 -28.35
C ALA A 151 -25.34 16.78 -28.97
N ILE A 152 -24.68 15.63 -28.76
CA ILE A 152 -25.15 14.32 -29.22
C ILE A 152 -26.03 13.69 -28.13
N THR A 153 -27.34 13.95 -28.20
CA THR A 153 -28.34 13.39 -27.29
C THR A 153 -28.87 12.06 -27.83
N GLY A 154 -28.59 10.95 -27.15
CA GLY A 154 -29.12 9.62 -27.49
C GLY A 154 -28.53 9.00 -28.78
N GLY A 155 -27.27 9.31 -29.11
CA GLY A 155 -26.57 8.78 -30.28
C GLY A 155 -25.15 8.30 -29.95
N THR A 156 -24.75 7.16 -30.51
CA THR A 156 -23.44 6.56 -30.24
C THR A 156 -22.32 7.28 -31.02
N VAL A 157 -21.30 7.79 -30.30
CA VAL A 157 -20.05 8.27 -30.91
C VAL A 157 -19.17 7.07 -31.27
N SER A 158 -19.33 6.56 -32.49
CA SER A 158 -18.49 5.48 -33.03
C SER A 158 -17.30 6.03 -33.83
N SER A 159 -16.15 5.38 -33.72
CA SER A 159 -14.93 5.62 -34.52
C SER A 159 -14.32 7.04 -34.50
N ALA A 160 -14.75 7.94 -33.60
CA ALA A 160 -14.20 9.29 -33.48
C ALA A 160 -13.12 9.39 -32.38
N THR A 161 -11.98 10.01 -32.70
CA THR A 161 -10.97 10.37 -31.71
C THR A 161 -11.41 11.60 -30.94
N VAL A 162 -11.94 11.42 -29.73
CA VAL A 162 -12.28 12.53 -28.83
C VAL A 162 -11.02 12.94 -28.05
N THR A 163 -10.46 14.10 -28.39
CA THR A 163 -9.32 14.69 -27.66
C THR A 163 -9.83 15.36 -26.39
N ASN A 164 -9.20 15.08 -25.24
CA ASN A 164 -9.54 15.63 -23.92
C ASN A 164 -11.04 15.52 -23.52
N PRO A 165 -11.65 14.32 -23.48
CA PRO A 165 -13.05 14.15 -23.07
C PRO A 165 -13.26 14.54 -21.59
N THR A 166 -14.07 15.56 -21.34
CA THR A 166 -14.43 15.98 -19.97
C THR A 166 -15.76 15.38 -19.52
N LEU A 167 -15.72 14.39 -18.64
CA LEU A 167 -16.89 13.80 -17.98
C LEU A 167 -17.33 14.63 -16.77
N SER A 168 -17.76 15.87 -17.00
CA SER A 168 -18.15 16.81 -15.95
C SER A 168 -19.56 16.54 -15.42
N GLY A 169 -19.67 15.69 -14.39
CA GLY A 169 -20.91 15.49 -13.63
C GLY A 169 -22.01 14.68 -14.34
N GLY A 170 -21.67 13.95 -15.39
CA GLY A 170 -22.61 13.16 -16.18
C GLY A 170 -22.13 11.73 -16.45
N SER A 171 -23.10 10.82 -16.54
CA SER A 171 -22.96 9.49 -17.11
C SER A 171 -22.71 9.53 -18.62
N ILE A 172 -21.98 8.55 -19.16
CA ILE A 172 -21.98 8.30 -20.61
C ILE A 172 -23.35 7.70 -20.97
N ASP A 173 -24.05 8.31 -21.93
CA ASP A 173 -25.37 7.90 -22.44
C ASP A 173 -26.42 7.55 -21.35
N ALA A 174 -26.69 8.53 -20.47
CA ALA A 174 -27.65 8.45 -19.35
C ALA A 174 -27.47 7.29 -18.35
N THR A 175 -26.39 6.50 -18.50
CA THR A 175 -26.19 5.21 -17.83
C THR A 175 -24.90 5.28 -17.01
N PRO A 176 -24.92 5.09 -15.68
CA PRO A 176 -23.69 5.00 -14.90
C PRO A 176 -22.76 3.93 -15.48
N ILE A 177 -21.45 4.20 -15.51
CA ILE A 177 -20.44 3.27 -16.03
C ILE A 177 -20.32 2.08 -15.06
N GLY A 178 -21.27 1.15 -15.15
CA GLY A 178 -21.43 0.01 -14.25
C GLY A 178 -22.76 -0.75 -14.44
N THR A 179 -23.87 -0.08 -14.77
CA THR A 179 -25.23 -0.67 -14.60
C THR A 179 -25.69 -1.62 -15.71
N THR A 180 -25.08 -1.56 -16.90
CA THR A 180 -25.01 -2.70 -17.83
C THR A 180 -23.53 -2.98 -18.05
N THR A 181 -23.07 -4.15 -17.59
CA THR A 181 -21.66 -4.45 -17.27
C THR A 181 -20.63 -3.91 -18.27
N PRO A 182 -19.97 -2.76 -17.99
CA PRO A 182 -18.84 -2.29 -18.76
C PRO A 182 -17.64 -3.16 -18.40
N ALA A 183 -17.15 -3.94 -19.36
CA ALA A 183 -16.17 -5.00 -19.08
C ALA A 183 -14.83 -4.49 -18.52
N ALA A 184 -14.42 -3.26 -18.84
CA ALA A 184 -13.23 -2.62 -18.30
C ALA A 184 -13.26 -1.09 -18.51
N VAL A 185 -12.53 -0.36 -17.67
CA VAL A 185 -12.03 0.99 -17.96
C VAL A 185 -10.51 0.89 -18.10
N SER A 186 -9.95 1.36 -19.21
CA SER A 186 -8.51 1.35 -19.48
C SER A 186 -8.00 2.78 -19.59
N ALA A 187 -7.08 3.17 -18.71
CA ALA A 187 -6.52 4.52 -18.66
C ALA A 187 -5.05 4.48 -18.24
N THR A 188 -4.22 5.37 -18.79
CA THR A 188 -2.79 5.49 -18.44
C THR A 188 -2.60 5.98 -17.00
N THR A 189 -3.52 6.82 -16.52
CA THR A 189 -3.60 7.27 -15.13
C THR A 189 -5.06 7.36 -14.72
N LEU A 190 -5.35 7.10 -13.44
CA LEU A 190 -6.65 7.33 -12.83
C LEU A 190 -6.44 8.20 -11.59
N LYS A 191 -7.04 9.39 -11.58
CA LYS A 191 -6.92 10.36 -10.48
C LYS A 191 -8.29 10.69 -9.93
N SER A 192 -8.51 10.36 -8.65
CA SER A 192 -9.60 10.95 -7.87
C SER A 192 -9.13 12.27 -7.24
N THR A 193 -10.07 13.19 -7.01
CA THR A 193 -9.88 14.40 -6.19
C THR A 193 -10.56 14.30 -4.82
N GLY A 194 -11.27 13.19 -4.56
CA GLY A 194 -11.87 12.85 -3.27
C GLY A 194 -11.77 11.34 -3.00
N THR A 195 -12.64 10.81 -2.15
CA THR A 195 -12.69 9.37 -1.85
C THR A 195 -12.91 8.53 -3.11
N ALA A 196 -12.05 7.54 -3.36
CA ALA A 196 -12.30 6.48 -4.32
C ALA A 196 -12.80 5.25 -3.55
N GLU A 197 -13.98 4.75 -3.88
CA GLU A 197 -14.60 3.59 -3.24
C GLU A 197 -14.58 2.37 -4.19
N VAL A 198 -14.30 1.19 -3.64
CA VAL A 198 -14.28 -0.09 -4.37
C VAL A 198 -15.21 -1.07 -3.63
N GLN A 199 -16.50 -1.04 -3.97
CA GLN A 199 -17.50 -1.90 -3.34
C GLN A 199 -17.47 -3.32 -3.94
N GLY A 200 -17.41 -4.35 -3.09
CA GLY A 200 -17.58 -5.75 -3.49
C GLY A 200 -16.50 -6.35 -4.40
N ALA A 201 -15.35 -5.68 -4.57
CA ALA A 201 -14.31 -6.06 -5.53
C ALA A 201 -12.88 -6.04 -4.94
N GLN A 202 -11.92 -6.55 -5.71
CA GLN A 202 -10.50 -6.59 -5.34
C GLN A 202 -9.72 -5.43 -5.97
N ILE A 203 -8.63 -5.00 -5.35
CA ILE A 203 -7.67 -4.04 -5.92
C ILE A 203 -6.40 -4.77 -6.32
N THR A 204 -6.13 -4.87 -7.62
CA THR A 204 -4.89 -5.45 -8.17
C THR A 204 -3.91 -4.35 -8.50
N LEU A 205 -2.72 -4.39 -7.89
CA LEU A 205 -1.66 -3.39 -8.08
C LEU A 205 -0.48 -4.01 -8.83
N GLY A 206 -0.17 -3.49 -10.02
CA GLY A 206 0.80 -4.08 -10.95
C GLY A 206 0.12 -4.91 -12.05
N LYS A 207 0.92 -5.54 -12.93
CA LYS A 207 0.44 -6.32 -14.07
C LYS A 207 1.29 -7.57 -14.29
N ALA A 208 0.63 -8.72 -14.48
CA ALA A 208 1.28 -9.99 -14.80
C ALA A 208 2.21 -9.86 -16.03
N ALA A 209 3.35 -10.55 -15.98
CA ALA A 209 4.42 -10.49 -16.99
C ALA A 209 5.01 -9.09 -17.26
N THR A 210 4.92 -8.15 -16.31
CA THR A 210 5.69 -6.90 -16.34
C THR A 210 6.66 -6.85 -15.16
N ALA A 211 7.86 -6.29 -15.36
CA ALA A 211 8.94 -6.26 -14.38
C ALA A 211 8.78 -5.16 -13.31
N THR A 212 7.54 -4.91 -12.86
CA THR A 212 7.18 -3.83 -11.93
C THR A 212 6.39 -4.40 -10.76
N ALA A 213 7.00 -4.38 -9.58
CA ALA A 213 6.37 -4.78 -8.32
C ALA A 213 5.11 -3.94 -8.04
N GLY A 214 4.06 -4.58 -7.51
CA GLY A 214 2.86 -3.88 -7.06
C GLY A 214 3.15 -3.00 -5.85
N LYS A 215 2.60 -1.78 -5.83
CA LYS A 215 2.82 -0.80 -4.75
C LYS A 215 1.54 -0.10 -4.32
N LEU A 216 1.25 -0.12 -3.03
CA LEU A 216 0.32 0.79 -2.37
C LEU A 216 1.16 1.89 -1.69
N VAL A 217 1.00 3.13 -2.15
CA VAL A 217 1.71 4.30 -1.61
C VAL A 217 0.73 5.10 -0.75
N LEU A 218 1.09 5.30 0.51
CA LEU A 218 0.33 6.02 1.52
C LEU A 218 1.12 7.28 1.89
N HIS A 219 0.74 8.44 1.34
CA HIS A 219 1.30 9.70 1.78
C HIS A 219 0.87 10.01 3.22
N ASP A 220 1.70 10.75 3.94
CA ASP A 220 1.32 11.34 5.22
C ASP A 220 0.39 12.55 5.03
N ASN A 221 0.03 13.18 6.16
CA ASN A 221 -0.78 14.39 6.18
C ASN A 221 0.08 15.66 6.33
N ASP A 222 1.38 15.61 6.02
CA ASP A 222 2.27 16.77 6.08
C ASP A 222 2.44 17.38 4.68
N ALA A 223 1.71 18.46 4.44
CA ALA A 223 1.79 19.23 3.19
C ALA A 223 3.16 19.92 2.97
N ALA A 224 4.05 19.97 3.97
CA ALA A 224 5.38 20.57 3.83
C ALA A 224 6.44 19.58 3.34
N THR A 225 6.39 18.30 3.75
CA THR A 225 7.37 17.27 3.32
C THR A 225 6.82 16.24 2.32
N ALA A 226 5.49 16.04 2.28
CA ALA A 226 4.79 15.11 1.39
C ALA A 226 5.34 13.66 1.42
N SER A 227 5.81 13.22 2.59
CA SER A 227 6.46 11.91 2.75
C SER A 227 5.47 10.76 2.53
N ALA A 228 5.96 9.54 2.29
CA ALA A 228 5.09 8.39 2.04
C ALA A 228 5.62 7.06 2.59
N THR A 229 4.71 6.28 3.17
CA THR A 229 4.91 4.86 3.47
C THR A 229 4.49 4.03 2.26
N THR A 230 5.30 3.06 1.84
CA THR A 230 4.98 2.19 0.70
C THR A 230 4.91 0.72 1.14
N ILE A 231 3.77 0.08 0.90
CA ILE A 231 3.64 -1.38 0.95
C ILE A 231 3.86 -1.88 -0.48
N GLN A 232 4.86 -2.75 -0.69
CA GLN A 232 5.20 -3.28 -2.02
C GLN A 232 5.34 -4.80 -2.01
N SER A 233 5.06 -5.44 -3.14
CA SER A 233 5.41 -6.85 -3.35
C SER A 233 6.94 -7.03 -3.42
N ALA A 234 7.41 -8.26 -3.22
CA ALA A 234 8.78 -8.62 -3.63
C ALA A 234 8.96 -8.45 -5.15
N SER A 235 10.21 -8.32 -5.60
CA SER A 235 10.56 -8.28 -7.03
C SER A 235 10.33 -9.61 -7.74
N THR A 236 10.43 -10.72 -7.00
CA THR A 236 10.09 -12.08 -7.44
C THR A 236 9.35 -12.77 -6.30
N VAL A 237 8.23 -13.43 -6.63
CA VAL A 237 7.48 -14.32 -5.74
C VAL A 237 7.43 -15.69 -6.40
N SER A 238 7.76 -16.76 -5.68
CA SER A 238 7.91 -18.12 -6.24
C SER A 238 6.58 -18.83 -6.49
N SER A 239 5.53 -18.42 -5.79
CA SER A 239 4.21 -19.03 -5.77
C SER A 239 3.22 -18.07 -5.11
N ASP A 240 2.00 -17.96 -5.63
CA ASP A 240 0.98 -17.09 -5.05
C ASP A 240 0.65 -17.50 -3.61
N PHE A 241 0.49 -16.51 -2.73
CA PHE A 241 0.07 -16.69 -1.34
C PHE A 241 -0.86 -15.54 -0.91
N THR A 242 -1.74 -15.80 0.06
CA THR A 242 -2.65 -14.81 0.64
C THR A 242 -2.23 -14.52 2.08
N LEU A 243 -2.27 -13.26 2.50
CA LEU A 243 -2.10 -12.87 3.91
C LEU A 243 -3.45 -12.51 4.53
N THR A 244 -4.02 -13.43 5.32
CA THR A 244 -5.33 -13.28 5.95
C THR A 244 -5.21 -12.54 7.28
N LEU A 245 -5.86 -11.38 7.42
CA LEU A 245 -5.86 -10.59 8.65
C LEU A 245 -6.75 -11.20 9.76
N PRO A 246 -6.43 -10.97 11.06
CA PRO A 246 -7.32 -11.32 12.16
C PRO A 246 -8.63 -10.53 12.15
N ALA A 247 -9.71 -11.12 12.68
CA ALA A 247 -11.04 -10.51 12.77
C ALA A 247 -11.18 -9.39 13.83
N ASN A 248 -10.07 -8.88 14.40
CA ASN A 248 -10.06 -7.81 15.40
C ASN A 248 -8.71 -7.05 15.35
N ALA A 249 -8.63 -5.91 16.05
CA ALA A 249 -7.46 -5.04 16.08
C ALA A 249 -6.35 -5.46 17.08
N GLY A 250 -6.49 -6.61 17.74
CA GLY A 250 -5.56 -7.08 18.77
C GLY A 250 -5.66 -6.30 20.10
N ALA A 251 -4.77 -6.63 21.03
CA ALA A 251 -4.54 -5.84 22.24
C ALA A 251 -3.40 -4.84 22.04
N ALA A 252 -3.29 -3.85 22.93
CA ALA A 252 -2.19 -2.88 22.91
C ALA A 252 -0.81 -3.59 22.90
N ASN A 253 0.12 -3.03 22.13
CA ASN A 253 1.49 -3.53 21.95
C ASN A 253 1.62 -4.92 21.29
N GLN A 254 0.56 -5.46 20.67
CA GLN A 254 0.65 -6.67 19.86
C GLN A 254 1.07 -6.37 18.42
N VAL A 255 1.64 -7.38 17.74
CA VAL A 255 2.06 -7.33 16.33
C VAL A 255 1.45 -8.47 15.54
N LEU A 256 1.28 -8.29 14.23
CA LEU A 256 0.86 -9.36 13.32
C LEU A 256 2.03 -10.31 13.04
N LYS A 257 1.80 -11.60 13.25
CA LYS A 257 2.73 -12.69 12.94
C LYS A 257 2.09 -13.66 11.94
N THR A 258 2.83 -13.98 10.88
CA THR A 258 2.47 -15.05 9.94
C THR A 258 2.78 -16.44 10.50
N ASP A 259 1.93 -17.41 10.18
CA ASP A 259 2.15 -18.84 10.44
C ASP A 259 3.03 -19.53 9.37
N GLY A 260 3.39 -18.82 8.29
CA GLY A 260 4.13 -19.36 7.14
C GLY A 260 3.25 -20.04 6.07
N THR A 261 1.94 -20.17 6.29
CA THR A 261 0.97 -20.68 5.31
C THR A 261 0.07 -19.58 4.74
N GLY A 262 -0.09 -18.48 5.48
CA GLY A 262 -0.81 -17.27 5.05
C GLY A 262 -1.65 -16.61 6.14
N ASN A 263 -1.88 -17.28 7.28
CA ASN A 263 -2.70 -16.71 8.34
C ASN A 263 -1.87 -15.75 9.20
N LEU A 264 -2.35 -14.52 9.35
CA LEU A 264 -1.80 -13.57 10.30
C LEU A 264 -2.54 -13.71 11.64
N SER A 265 -1.79 -13.60 12.73
CA SER A 265 -2.30 -13.67 14.10
C SER A 265 -1.68 -12.57 14.96
N TRP A 266 -2.42 -12.06 15.94
CA TRP A 266 -1.87 -11.13 16.93
C TRP A 266 -1.03 -11.88 17.94
N THR A 267 0.24 -11.50 18.06
CA THR A 267 1.13 -11.96 19.13
C THR A 267 1.61 -10.77 19.95
N THR A 268 1.71 -10.94 21.26
CA THR A 268 2.53 -10.04 22.08
C THR A 268 4.00 -10.32 21.75
N PRO A 269 4.83 -9.31 21.42
CA PRO A 269 6.27 -9.50 21.27
C PRO A 269 6.88 -9.91 22.61
N ILE A 270 7.60 -11.03 22.63
CA ILE A 270 8.43 -11.39 23.78
C ILE A 270 9.70 -10.52 23.71
N VAL A 271 9.65 -9.37 24.37
CA VAL A 271 10.88 -8.68 24.77
C VAL A 271 11.58 -9.58 25.80
N ALA A 272 12.71 -10.17 25.41
CA ALA A 272 13.45 -11.10 26.25
C ALA A 272 14.19 -10.35 27.37
N THR A 273 13.47 -9.99 28.44
CA THR A 273 14.01 -9.35 29.64
C THR A 273 14.65 -10.36 30.60
N GLY A 274 15.40 -11.32 30.05
CA GLY A 274 16.19 -12.27 30.83
C GLY A 274 17.66 -11.88 30.76
N ASP A 275 18.38 -11.97 31.88
CA ASP A 275 19.82 -11.65 31.97
C ASP A 275 20.70 -12.56 31.08
N PHE A 276 20.12 -13.65 30.58
CA PHE A 276 20.72 -14.57 29.62
C PHE A 276 19.92 -14.53 28.31
N LYS A 277 20.51 -13.99 27.24
CA LYS A 277 20.05 -14.29 25.88
C LYS A 277 20.56 -15.68 25.48
N ALA A 278 19.76 -16.41 24.71
CA ALA A 278 20.12 -17.72 24.17
C ALA A 278 21.32 -17.68 23.19
N ASP A 279 21.70 -16.49 22.71
CA ASP A 279 22.87 -16.25 21.86
C ASP A 279 24.18 -16.01 22.64
N GLY A 280 24.14 -15.94 23.98
CA GLY A 280 25.31 -15.68 24.82
C GLY A 280 25.89 -14.26 24.73
N THR A 281 25.27 -13.32 24.01
CA THR A 281 25.79 -11.96 23.78
C THR A 281 25.66 -11.02 24.98
N VAL A 282 25.05 -11.46 26.09
CA VAL A 282 24.98 -10.72 27.35
C VAL A 282 25.95 -11.36 28.33
N ALA A 283 27.04 -10.66 28.63
CA ALA A 283 27.95 -11.04 29.69
C ALA A 283 27.34 -10.69 31.06
N MET A 284 27.44 -11.59 32.03
CA MET A 284 27.13 -11.28 33.43
C MET A 284 28.20 -10.32 33.97
N THR A 285 27.78 -9.15 34.46
CA THR A 285 28.66 -8.11 35.03
C THR A 285 28.60 -8.03 36.56
N GLY A 286 27.89 -8.97 37.20
CA GLY A 286 27.73 -9.07 38.66
C GLY A 286 27.34 -10.48 39.09
N ASP A 287 27.18 -10.67 40.41
CA ASP A 287 27.02 -11.99 41.03
C ASP A 287 25.70 -12.71 40.67
N MET A 288 25.78 -14.02 40.41
CA MET A 288 24.62 -14.88 40.18
C MET A 288 23.90 -15.21 41.49
N ASN A 289 22.97 -14.34 41.94
CA ASN A 289 22.11 -14.65 43.08
C ASN A 289 20.98 -15.63 42.68
N MET A 290 21.12 -16.89 43.08
CA MET A 290 20.14 -17.94 42.74
C MET A 290 18.96 -18.09 43.71
N GLY A 291 18.88 -17.36 44.83
CA GLY A 291 17.75 -17.46 45.77
C GLY A 291 17.41 -18.89 46.22
N PHE A 292 18.44 -19.69 46.54
CA PHE A 292 18.37 -21.12 46.88
C PHE A 292 17.82 -22.06 45.78
N LYS A 293 17.82 -21.64 44.50
CA LYS A 293 17.58 -22.54 43.36
C LYS A 293 18.87 -23.27 42.96
N GLY A 294 18.73 -24.47 42.40
CA GLY A 294 19.87 -25.27 41.91
C GLY A 294 20.18 -25.01 40.44
N ILE A 295 21.47 -25.09 40.08
CA ILE A 295 21.92 -25.14 38.68
C ILE A 295 21.63 -26.53 38.12
N THR A 296 21.09 -26.62 36.91
CA THR A 296 20.85 -27.88 36.19
C THR A 296 21.30 -27.76 34.73
N ASN A 297 21.52 -28.89 34.06
CA ASN A 297 21.90 -28.97 32.63
C ASN A 297 23.20 -28.23 32.24
N VAL A 298 24.14 -28.05 33.19
CA VAL A 298 25.46 -27.47 32.92
C VAL A 298 26.49 -28.57 32.66
N THR A 299 27.06 -28.57 31.46
CA THR A 299 28.06 -29.55 31.01
C THR A 299 29.42 -29.37 31.69
N SER A 300 29.80 -28.13 32.03
CA SER A 300 31.06 -27.82 32.70
C SER A 300 30.97 -26.50 33.47
N ILE A 301 31.72 -26.40 34.58
CA ILE A 301 31.94 -25.15 35.32
C ILE A 301 33.45 -24.91 35.33
N ALA A 302 33.90 -23.81 34.72
CA ALA A 302 35.30 -23.44 34.64
C ALA A 302 35.60 -22.27 35.58
N PHE A 303 36.46 -22.50 36.57
CA PHE A 303 36.97 -21.45 37.45
C PHE A 303 38.26 -20.89 36.85
N MET A 304 38.18 -19.67 36.27
CA MET A 304 39.32 -19.01 35.61
C MET A 304 40.13 -18.10 36.55
N GLY A 305 39.77 -18.04 37.84
CA GLY A 305 40.54 -17.33 38.87
C GLY A 305 41.77 -18.13 39.30
N ILE A 306 42.71 -17.46 39.99
CA ILE A 306 43.97 -18.09 40.41
C ILE A 306 43.80 -19.22 41.44
N GLY A 307 42.77 -19.15 42.30
CA GLY A 307 42.48 -20.15 43.33
C GLY A 307 41.00 -20.55 43.36
N LEU A 308 40.72 -21.73 43.91
CA LEU A 308 39.37 -22.33 43.95
C LEU A 308 38.77 -22.26 45.35
N ALA A 309 37.73 -21.45 45.55
CA ALA A 309 36.98 -21.36 46.80
C ALA A 309 35.54 -21.90 46.63
N VAL A 310 35.18 -22.94 47.40
CA VAL A 310 33.88 -23.62 47.34
C VAL A 310 33.33 -23.81 48.75
N GLY A 311 32.40 -22.95 49.15
CA GLY A 311 31.75 -22.99 50.47
C GLY A 311 31.57 -21.61 51.08
N ASN A 312 30.70 -21.49 52.09
CA ASN A 312 30.48 -20.23 52.77
C ASN A 312 31.75 -19.78 53.53
N GLY A 313 32.30 -18.62 53.15
CA GLY A 313 33.55 -18.11 53.72
C GLY A 313 34.80 -18.94 53.38
N ALA A 314 34.76 -19.76 52.31
CA ALA A 314 35.96 -20.38 51.79
C ALA A 314 36.93 -19.32 51.22
N SER A 315 38.22 -19.46 51.50
CA SER A 315 39.28 -18.50 51.14
C SER A 315 40.39 -19.23 50.40
N ALA A 316 40.69 -18.84 49.16
CA ALA A 316 41.72 -19.47 48.32
C ALA A 316 42.73 -18.46 47.73
N PRO A 317 43.55 -17.78 48.56
CA PRO A 317 44.53 -16.82 48.05
C PRO A 317 45.72 -17.53 47.38
N TYR A 318 46.44 -16.80 46.53
CA TYR A 318 47.72 -17.20 45.93
C TYR A 318 47.78 -18.67 45.47
N SER A 319 46.83 -19.03 44.59
CA SER A 319 46.76 -20.33 43.91
C SER A 319 46.51 -21.56 44.79
N GLY A 320 45.89 -21.38 45.96
CA GLY A 320 45.39 -22.50 46.77
C GLY A 320 44.00 -23.02 46.34
N THR A 321 43.52 -24.00 47.10
CA THR A 321 42.19 -24.62 46.97
C THR A 321 41.53 -24.73 48.35
N ALA A 322 40.27 -24.31 48.45
CA ALA A 322 39.52 -24.23 49.69
C ALA A 322 38.09 -24.77 49.48
N VAL A 323 37.83 -25.99 49.96
CA VAL A 323 36.54 -26.68 49.78
C VAL A 323 35.92 -27.01 51.14
N GLY A 324 35.01 -26.16 51.60
CA GLY A 324 34.38 -26.27 52.92
C GLY A 324 33.94 -24.91 53.46
N ALA A 325 33.02 -24.90 54.42
CA ALA A 325 32.71 -23.65 55.11
C ALA A 325 33.90 -23.21 55.97
N GLN A 326 34.31 -21.96 55.82
CA GLN A 326 35.47 -21.35 56.49
C GLN A 326 36.82 -22.07 56.24
N SER A 327 36.97 -22.85 55.16
CA SER A 327 38.27 -23.42 54.79
C SER A 327 39.18 -22.36 54.18
N ASN A 328 40.47 -22.35 54.53
CA ASN A 328 41.47 -21.45 53.97
C ASN A 328 42.62 -22.24 53.31
N GLY A 329 42.72 -22.18 51.99
CA GLY A 329 43.83 -22.77 51.21
C GLY A 329 44.68 -21.67 50.61
N ASP A 330 45.81 -21.36 51.23
CA ASP A 330 46.65 -20.20 50.93
C ASP A 330 48.06 -20.60 50.45
N ASN A 331 48.62 -19.82 49.53
CA ASN A 331 49.95 -20.00 48.95
C ASN A 331 50.17 -21.46 48.47
N TYR A 332 49.42 -21.87 47.45
CA TYR A 332 49.37 -23.25 46.94
C TYR A 332 48.89 -24.30 47.97
N GLY A 333 48.26 -23.88 49.07
CA GLY A 333 47.66 -24.77 50.07
C GLY A 333 46.30 -25.35 49.64
N ALA A 334 46.07 -26.64 49.91
CA ALA A 334 44.83 -27.35 49.60
C ALA A 334 44.04 -27.71 50.88
N ALA A 335 43.11 -26.86 51.28
CA ALA A 335 42.23 -27.05 52.43
C ALA A 335 40.88 -27.64 52.03
N VAL A 336 40.47 -28.75 52.65
CA VAL A 336 39.22 -29.46 52.37
C VAL A 336 38.56 -29.87 53.68
N GLY A 337 37.42 -29.28 54.01
CA GLY A 337 36.68 -29.52 55.25
C GLY A 337 36.36 -28.24 56.02
N TYR A 338 35.42 -28.34 56.98
CA TYR A 338 35.02 -27.21 57.82
C TYR A 338 36.20 -26.68 58.63
N GLN A 339 36.50 -25.38 58.49
CA GLN A 339 37.65 -24.72 59.13
C GLN A 339 39.02 -25.38 58.87
N ALA A 340 39.18 -26.15 57.79
CA ALA A 340 40.49 -26.63 57.36
C ALA A 340 41.36 -25.45 56.93
N ASN A 341 42.63 -25.42 57.35
CA ASN A 341 43.60 -24.40 56.96
C ASN A 341 44.84 -25.07 56.38
N ALA A 342 45.20 -24.76 55.15
CA ALA A 342 46.40 -25.20 54.48
C ALA A 342 47.15 -23.96 53.99
N SER A 343 48.41 -23.82 54.39
CA SER A 343 49.25 -22.68 54.05
C SER A 343 50.60 -23.13 53.51
N THR A 344 51.06 -22.51 52.41
CA THR A 344 52.38 -22.73 51.81
C THR A 344 52.65 -24.19 51.44
N LEU A 345 52.07 -24.67 50.32
CA LEU A 345 52.30 -26.02 49.76
C LEU A 345 51.91 -27.20 50.68
N SER A 346 50.97 -27.00 51.61
CA SER A 346 50.37 -28.10 52.41
C SER A 346 49.02 -28.57 51.87
N ALA A 347 48.62 -29.79 52.24
CA ALA A 347 47.23 -30.23 52.21
C ALA A 347 46.65 -30.29 53.64
N ALA A 348 45.40 -29.90 53.83
CA ALA A 348 44.66 -30.03 55.09
C ALA A 348 43.24 -30.56 54.83
N LEU A 349 43.04 -31.86 55.08
CA LEU A 349 41.80 -32.58 54.80
C LEU A 349 41.13 -33.01 56.12
N GLY A 350 40.07 -32.31 56.53
CA GLY A 350 39.28 -32.64 57.71
C GLY A 350 38.76 -31.43 58.49
N TYR A 351 37.89 -31.68 59.46
CA TYR A 351 37.39 -30.67 60.39
C TYR A 351 38.55 -30.05 61.18
N MET A 352 38.78 -28.74 61.05
CA MET A 352 39.89 -28.01 61.69
C MET A 352 41.29 -28.62 61.43
N ALA A 353 41.52 -29.28 60.29
CA ALA A 353 42.87 -29.72 59.91
C ALA A 353 43.78 -28.51 59.62
N ASN A 354 45.07 -28.56 59.99
CA ASN A 354 45.99 -27.42 59.90
C ASN A 354 47.37 -27.79 59.31
N GLY A 355 47.57 -27.47 58.03
CA GLY A 355 48.86 -27.58 57.34
C GLY A 355 49.59 -26.24 57.24
N SER A 356 50.91 -26.22 57.53
CA SER A 356 51.73 -25.02 57.34
C SER A 356 53.17 -25.31 56.88
N GLY A 357 53.55 -24.76 55.73
CA GLY A 357 54.69 -25.23 54.96
C GLY A 357 54.39 -26.56 54.25
N VAL A 358 55.33 -27.06 53.45
CA VAL A 358 55.16 -28.32 52.71
C VAL A 358 54.69 -29.44 53.65
N GLY A 359 53.64 -30.19 53.32
CA GLY A 359 53.15 -31.25 54.21
C GLY A 359 51.70 -31.67 53.98
N ALA A 360 51.19 -32.54 54.85
CA ALA A 360 49.81 -33.02 54.79
C ALA A 360 49.22 -33.23 56.19
N SER A 361 47.99 -32.75 56.42
CA SER A 361 47.19 -32.95 57.63
C SER A 361 45.85 -33.59 57.27
N VAL A 362 45.68 -34.88 57.51
CA VAL A 362 44.49 -35.64 57.09
C VAL A 362 43.74 -36.19 58.30
N GLY A 363 42.80 -35.41 58.83
CA GLY A 363 41.96 -35.82 59.95
C GLY A 363 41.40 -34.66 60.75
N SER A 364 40.44 -34.96 61.63
CA SER A 364 39.85 -33.95 62.53
C SER A 364 40.92 -33.43 63.48
N ARG A 365 41.22 -32.12 63.40
CA ARG A 365 42.28 -31.42 64.14
C ARG A 365 43.70 -31.98 63.93
N ALA A 366 43.94 -32.69 62.80
CA ALA A 366 45.29 -33.05 62.40
C ALA A 366 46.12 -31.79 62.11
N THR A 367 47.37 -31.74 62.57
CA THR A 367 48.28 -30.58 62.39
C THR A 367 49.60 -31.04 61.79
N SER A 368 50.14 -30.33 60.79
CA SER A 368 51.39 -30.68 60.11
C SER A 368 52.21 -29.43 59.77
N THR A 369 53.46 -29.36 60.21
CA THR A 369 54.37 -28.25 59.90
C THR A 369 55.70 -28.70 59.30
N ASN A 370 56.26 -27.89 58.40
CA ASN A 370 57.64 -28.04 57.89
C ASN A 370 58.00 -29.47 57.43
N TYR A 371 57.48 -29.91 56.29
CA TYR A 371 57.61 -31.27 55.74
C TYR A 371 56.96 -32.37 56.61
N GLY A 372 56.10 -32.00 57.56
CA GLY A 372 55.34 -32.94 58.37
C GLY A 372 54.18 -33.60 57.62
N ALA A 373 53.90 -34.87 57.93
CA ALA A 373 52.72 -35.59 57.48
C ALA A 373 51.95 -36.14 58.70
N SER A 374 50.76 -35.62 58.98
CA SER A 374 49.87 -36.09 60.05
C SER A 374 48.57 -36.66 59.50
N VAL A 375 48.12 -37.79 60.05
CA VAL A 375 46.92 -38.50 59.63
C VAL A 375 46.18 -39.04 60.86
N GLY A 376 44.90 -38.72 61.00
CA GLY A 376 44.04 -39.15 62.12
C GLY A 376 43.61 -38.01 63.05
N TYR A 377 42.90 -38.36 64.13
CA TYR A 377 42.32 -37.38 65.05
C TYR A 377 43.41 -36.76 65.93
N GLN A 378 43.59 -35.43 65.87
CA GLN A 378 44.61 -34.70 66.62
C GLN A 378 46.05 -35.23 66.43
N ALA A 379 46.36 -35.87 65.29
CA ALA A 379 47.72 -36.24 64.95
C ALA A 379 48.55 -34.99 64.64
N ASN A 380 49.77 -34.89 65.20
CA ASN A 380 50.64 -33.73 65.06
C ASN A 380 51.97 -34.15 64.45
N ALA A 381 52.38 -33.53 63.35
CA ALA A 381 53.65 -33.80 62.67
C ALA A 381 54.45 -32.51 62.49
N SER A 382 55.74 -32.49 62.83
CA SER A 382 56.61 -31.34 62.62
C SER A 382 58.00 -31.71 62.14
N THR A 383 58.57 -30.88 61.27
CA THR A 383 59.99 -30.95 60.84
C THR A 383 60.34 -32.33 60.26
N GLN A 384 59.77 -32.69 59.11
CA GLN A 384 59.95 -34.02 58.49
C GLN A 384 59.43 -35.20 59.35
N GLY A 385 58.55 -34.95 60.32
CA GLY A 385 57.89 -35.99 61.11
C GLY A 385 56.69 -36.64 60.39
N ALA A 386 56.42 -37.92 60.68
CA ALA A 386 55.26 -38.66 60.17
C ALA A 386 54.40 -39.23 61.33
N ALA A 387 53.20 -38.69 61.53
CA ALA A 387 52.27 -39.07 62.60
C ALA A 387 50.99 -39.70 62.04
N LEU A 388 50.66 -40.94 62.43
CA LEU A 388 49.48 -41.67 61.98
C LEU A 388 48.73 -42.27 63.19
N GLY A 389 47.55 -41.74 63.51
CA GLY A 389 46.66 -42.29 64.53
C GLY A 389 45.91 -41.24 65.36
N TYR A 390 45.51 -41.61 66.57
CA TYR A 390 44.81 -40.72 67.50
C TYR A 390 45.82 -40.05 68.43
N GLN A 391 45.94 -38.72 68.39
CA GLN A 391 46.91 -37.95 69.19
C GLN A 391 48.38 -38.43 69.04
N ALA A 392 48.72 -39.03 67.90
CA ALA A 392 50.10 -39.37 67.57
C ALA A 392 50.92 -38.09 67.31
N ASN A 393 52.12 -37.98 67.87
CA ASN A 393 52.97 -36.80 67.77
C ASN A 393 54.32 -37.20 67.18
N ALA A 394 54.68 -36.72 65.99
CA ALA A 394 55.99 -36.93 65.38
C ALA A 394 56.72 -35.59 65.21
N SER A 395 57.94 -35.49 65.69
CA SER A 395 58.75 -34.27 65.68
C SER A 395 60.19 -34.54 65.27
N THR A 396 60.69 -33.80 64.28
CA THR A 396 62.08 -33.86 63.77
C THR A 396 62.46 -35.25 63.23
N GLN A 397 62.22 -35.49 61.93
CA GLN A 397 62.66 -36.70 61.21
C GLN A 397 62.24 -38.03 61.87
N SER A 398 61.10 -38.05 62.56
CA SER A 398 60.65 -39.18 63.37
C SER A 398 59.28 -39.72 62.91
N ALA A 399 58.96 -40.95 63.32
CA ALA A 399 57.68 -41.60 63.04
C ALA A 399 56.89 -41.88 64.32
N ALA A 400 55.58 -41.65 64.30
CA ALA A 400 54.66 -41.92 65.40
C ALA A 400 53.37 -42.59 64.89
N LEU A 401 53.19 -43.88 65.16
CA LEU A 401 52.07 -44.69 64.67
C LEU A 401 51.26 -45.25 65.84
N GLY A 402 49.99 -44.83 65.98
CA GLY A 402 49.04 -45.40 66.94
C GLY A 402 48.32 -44.38 67.83
N TYR A 403 47.93 -44.80 69.02
CA TYR A 403 47.22 -43.96 69.99
C TYR A 403 48.21 -43.32 70.95
N LYS A 404 48.33 -41.98 70.93
CA LYS A 404 49.31 -41.21 71.73
C LYS A 404 50.75 -41.71 71.60
N ALA A 405 51.14 -42.22 70.43
CA ALA A 405 52.53 -42.51 70.10
C ALA A 405 53.32 -41.19 69.96
N ASN A 406 54.57 -41.15 70.43
CA ASN A 406 55.41 -39.94 70.43
C ASN A 406 56.78 -40.22 69.82
N GLY A 407 56.99 -39.76 68.59
CA GLY A 407 58.25 -39.72 67.88
C GLY A 407 58.99 -38.40 68.14
N TYR A 408 60.24 -38.49 68.58
CA TYR A 408 61.17 -37.37 68.73
C TYR A 408 62.46 -37.66 67.96
N THR A 409 63.03 -36.63 67.32
CA THR A 409 64.39 -36.54 66.75
C THR A 409 65.00 -37.87 66.26
N ASN A 410 64.70 -38.24 65.01
CA ASN A 410 65.14 -39.49 64.35
C ASN A 410 64.64 -40.80 65.01
N GLY A 411 63.66 -40.73 65.91
CA GLY A 411 63.05 -41.89 66.56
C GLY A 411 61.83 -42.47 65.85
N THR A 412 61.42 -43.67 66.23
CA THR A 412 60.21 -44.35 65.74
C THR A 412 59.41 -44.93 66.91
N ALA A 413 58.19 -44.43 67.11
CA ALA A 413 57.24 -44.90 68.12
C ALA A 413 56.02 -45.56 67.47
N ILE A 414 55.77 -46.84 67.77
CA ILE A 414 54.69 -47.64 67.16
C ILE A 414 53.88 -48.33 68.26
N GLY A 415 52.65 -47.88 68.51
CA GLY A 415 51.69 -48.53 69.38
C GLY A 415 50.84 -47.59 70.24
N TYR A 416 50.53 -48.03 71.45
CA TYR A 416 49.64 -47.34 72.40
C TYR A 416 50.50 -46.67 73.48
N TYR A 417 50.54 -45.34 73.55
CA TYR A 417 51.46 -44.57 74.42
C TYR A 417 52.97 -44.85 74.19
N ALA A 418 53.36 -45.39 73.03
CA ALA A 418 54.78 -45.59 72.68
C ALA A 418 55.54 -44.25 72.64
N ASN A 419 56.81 -44.23 73.07
CA ASN A 419 57.62 -43.02 73.15
C ASN A 419 59.09 -43.31 72.78
N SER A 420 59.53 -42.82 71.62
CA SER A 420 60.93 -42.93 71.19
C SER A 420 61.68 -41.66 71.60
N GLY A 421 62.52 -41.76 72.64
CA GLY A 421 63.14 -40.60 73.28
C GLY A 421 63.97 -39.70 72.34
N ASN A 422 64.23 -38.47 72.79
CA ASN A 422 64.89 -37.39 72.05
C ASN A 422 66.42 -37.60 71.86
N MET A 423 66.81 -38.82 71.49
CA MET A 423 68.16 -39.25 71.12
C MET A 423 68.03 -40.06 69.83
N GLY A 424 68.92 -39.82 68.86
CA GLY A 424 68.75 -40.32 67.49
C GLY A 424 68.60 -41.85 67.39
N TYR A 425 67.82 -42.29 66.39
CA TYR A 425 67.61 -43.70 66.06
C TYR A 425 67.07 -44.56 67.22
N SER A 426 66.17 -43.97 68.02
CA SER A 426 65.45 -44.63 69.11
C SER A 426 64.21 -45.38 68.59
N VAL A 427 63.94 -46.61 69.05
CA VAL A 427 62.78 -47.41 68.61
C VAL A 427 61.95 -47.91 69.79
N ALA A 428 60.68 -47.49 69.84
CA ALA A 428 59.72 -47.92 70.84
C ALA A 428 58.51 -48.58 70.15
N LYS A 429 58.34 -49.90 70.34
CA LYS A 429 57.22 -50.68 69.81
C LYS A 429 56.39 -51.22 70.98
N GLY A 430 55.06 -51.27 70.85
CA GLY A 430 54.17 -51.89 71.83
C GLY A 430 53.32 -50.91 72.66
N GLY A 431 52.91 -51.36 73.85
CA GLY A 431 52.05 -50.61 74.78
C GLY A 431 52.84 -49.99 75.93
N TYR A 432 52.73 -48.66 76.11
CA TYR A 432 53.50 -47.84 77.07
C TYR A 432 55.03 -47.89 76.93
N SER A 433 55.54 -48.52 75.86
CA SER A 433 56.97 -48.72 75.61
C SER A 433 57.73 -47.40 75.47
N ARG A 434 58.82 -47.24 76.22
CA ARG A 434 59.62 -46.00 76.26
C ARG A 434 61.11 -46.28 76.04
N CYS A 435 61.63 -45.79 74.93
CA CYS A 435 63.06 -45.81 74.62
C CYS A 435 63.76 -44.60 75.25
N THR A 436 64.95 -44.77 75.83
CA THR A 436 65.64 -43.70 76.59
C THR A 436 67.08 -43.43 76.20
N ARG A 437 67.72 -44.31 75.41
CA ARG A 437 69.10 -44.14 74.92
C ARG A 437 69.16 -44.24 73.39
N TYR A 438 70.31 -43.88 72.84
CA TYR A 438 70.67 -44.02 71.42
C TYR A 438 70.71 -45.51 71.01
N ASN A 439 70.21 -45.86 69.83
CA ASN A 439 70.12 -47.23 69.29
C ASN A 439 69.38 -48.28 70.17
N GLU A 440 68.55 -47.87 71.13
CA GLU A 440 67.70 -48.80 71.88
C GLU A 440 66.46 -49.22 71.05
N GLU A 441 66.17 -50.53 71.01
CA GLU A 441 64.87 -51.07 70.58
C GLU A 441 64.15 -51.68 71.80
N TRP A 442 62.99 -51.13 72.15
CA TRP A 442 62.06 -51.72 73.13
C TRP A 442 60.85 -52.34 72.43
N LYS A 443 60.43 -53.52 72.89
CA LYS A 443 59.30 -54.32 72.40
C LYS A 443 58.15 -54.36 73.42
#